data_AF-A0A090FZI2-F1
#
_entry.id   AF-A0A090FZI2-F1
#
_cell.length_a   1.000
_cell.length_b   1.000
_cell.length_c   1.000
_cell.angle_alpha   90.00
_cell.angle_beta   90.00
_cell.angle_gamma   90.00
#
_symmetry.space_group_name_H-M   'P 1'
#
loop_
_entity.id
_entity.type
_entity.pdbx_description
1 polymer ?
#
loop_
_entity_poly.entity_id
_entity_poly.type
_entity_poly.pdbx_seq_one_letter_code
_entity_poly.pdbx_strand_id
1 'polypeptide(L)'
;MAPLRNVTLTAPHFHSGKVWDLKQAVAIMGQTQLGEELTTEEVDRLIALLNALTGRVPNVVYPILPAETATTPRSVSRVPGK
;
A
#
# COMPACT_ATOMS: atom_id res chain seq x y z
N MET A 1 6.16 -9.84 8.25
CA MET A 1 5.65 -8.61 8.89
C MET A 1 5.90 -7.44 7.93
N ALA A 2 4.87 -6.68 7.56
CA ALA A 2 5.01 -5.54 6.64
C ALA A 2 5.30 -4.24 7.41
N PRO A 3 6.06 -3.28 6.85
CA PRO A 3 6.29 -1.99 7.50
C PRO A 3 4.98 -1.17 7.57
N LEU A 4 4.79 -0.41 8.66
CA LEU A 4 3.60 0.42 8.88
C LEU A 4 3.79 1.91 8.49
N ARG A 5 5.00 2.33 8.11
CA ARG A 5 5.24 3.70 7.63
C ARG A 5 4.48 3.91 6.33
N ASN A 6 3.74 5.02 6.23
CA ASN A 6 2.85 5.35 5.11
C ASN A 6 1.69 4.35 4.89
N VAL A 7 1.33 3.52 5.88
CA VAL A 7 0.29 2.48 5.69
C VAL A 7 -1.06 3.04 5.25
N THR A 8 -1.36 4.29 5.59
CA THR A 8 -2.57 5.02 5.20
C THR A 8 -2.66 5.30 3.69
N LEU A 9 -1.55 5.23 2.97
CA LEU A 9 -1.43 5.50 1.53
C LEU A 9 -1.20 4.22 0.70
N THR A 10 -1.11 3.05 1.35
CA THR A 10 -0.71 1.78 0.71
C THR A 10 -1.79 0.71 0.84
N ALA A 11 -3.05 1.10 0.75
CA ALA A 11 -4.13 0.16 0.52
C ALA A 11 -3.99 -0.47 -0.90
N PRO A 12 -4.49 -1.70 -1.12
CA PRO A 12 -5.12 -2.58 -0.13
C PRO A 12 -4.10 -3.29 0.78
N HIS A 13 -4.53 -3.65 1.98
CA HIS A 13 -3.72 -4.22 3.05
C HIS A 13 -3.63 -5.76 2.98
N PHE A 14 -2.66 -6.28 3.73
CA PHE A 14 -2.25 -7.69 3.77
C PHE A 14 -1.66 -8.22 2.45
N HIS A 15 -1.05 -9.40 2.51
CA HIS A 15 -0.39 -10.02 1.35
C HIS A 15 -1.36 -10.41 0.22
N SER A 16 -2.65 -10.54 0.52
CA SER A 16 -3.68 -10.86 -0.46
C SER A 16 -4.22 -9.64 -1.20
N GLY A 17 -3.98 -8.43 -0.68
CA GLY A 17 -4.51 -7.18 -1.24
C GLY A 17 -6.04 -7.11 -1.26
N LYS A 18 -6.71 -7.78 -0.32
CA LYS A 18 -8.19 -7.88 -0.30
C LYS A 18 -8.88 -6.92 0.66
N VAL A 19 -8.15 -6.28 1.57
CA VAL A 19 -8.74 -5.41 2.61
C VAL A 19 -8.39 -3.96 2.32
N TRP A 20 -9.39 -3.15 1.99
CA TRP A 20 -9.19 -1.76 1.59
C TRP A 20 -9.26 -0.78 2.76
N ASP A 21 -10.09 -1.08 3.75
CA ASP A 21 -10.25 -0.23 4.92
C ASP A 21 -9.19 -0.54 5.97
N LEU A 22 -8.45 0.49 6.38
CA LEU A 22 -7.42 0.37 7.40
C LEU A 22 -8.02 0.08 8.77
N LYS A 23 -9.24 0.56 9.09
CA LYS A 23 -9.94 0.22 10.35
C LYS A 23 -10.23 -1.26 10.42
N GLN A 24 -10.79 -1.81 9.35
CA GLN A 24 -11.01 -3.25 9.22
C GLN A 24 -9.69 -4.03 9.36
N ALA A 25 -8.60 -3.57 8.73
CA ALA A 25 -7.30 -4.23 8.85
C ALA A 25 -6.78 -4.25 10.31
N VAL A 26 -6.94 -3.15 11.05
CA VAL A 26 -6.56 -3.07 12.48
C VAL A 26 -7.42 -4.02 13.33
N ALA A 27 -8.73 -4.04 13.12
CA ALA A 27 -9.63 -4.92 13.86
C ALA A 27 -9.32 -6.41 13.62
N ILE A 28 -9.08 -6.80 12.35
CA ILE A 28 -8.66 -8.17 12.00
C ILE A 28 -7.38 -8.55 12.75
N MET A 29 -6.39 -7.64 12.81
CA MET A 29 -5.11 -7.92 13.46
C MET A 29 -5.22 -8.11 14.98
N GLY A 30 -6.12 -7.37 15.65
CA GLY A 30 -6.39 -7.58 17.08
C GLY A 30 -6.85 -9.01 17.36
N GLN A 31 -7.79 -9.50 16.56
CA GLN A 31 -8.31 -10.85 16.66
C GLN A 31 -7.26 -11.91 16.27
N THR A 32 -6.62 -11.78 15.11
CA THR A 32 -5.79 -12.86 14.56
C THR A 32 -4.45 -13.01 15.25
N GLN A 33 -3.86 -11.91 15.76
CA GLN A 33 -2.52 -11.96 16.36
C GLN A 33 -2.55 -12.04 17.88
N LEU A 34 -3.56 -11.44 18.52
CA LEU A 34 -3.61 -11.29 19.98
C LEU A 34 -4.80 -12.04 20.59
N GLY A 35 -5.79 -12.46 19.78
CA GLY A 35 -7.01 -13.08 20.29
C GLY A 35 -7.96 -12.09 20.97
N GLU A 36 -7.82 -10.80 20.69
CA GLU A 36 -8.53 -9.72 21.38
C GLU A 36 -9.52 -9.00 20.44
N GLU A 37 -10.69 -8.68 20.97
CA GLU A 37 -11.66 -7.82 20.29
C GLU A 37 -11.42 -6.37 20.68
N LEU A 38 -10.90 -5.58 19.73
CA LEU A 38 -10.69 -4.14 19.95
C LEU A 38 -12.02 -3.39 19.87
N THR A 39 -12.24 -2.50 20.83
CA THR A 39 -13.36 -1.55 20.79
C THR A 39 -13.21 -0.55 19.64
N THR A 40 -14.31 0.12 19.28
CA THR A 40 -14.28 1.14 18.21
C THR A 40 -13.33 2.28 18.58
N GLU A 41 -13.33 2.69 19.86
CA GLU A 41 -12.46 3.74 20.37
C GLU A 41 -10.97 3.36 20.33
N GLU A 42 -10.63 2.10 20.60
CA GLU A 42 -9.25 1.61 20.48
C GLU A 42 -8.77 1.56 19.04
N VAL A 43 -9.63 1.07 18.13
CA VAL A 43 -9.35 1.09 16.69
C VAL A 43 -9.10 2.53 16.24
N ASP A 44 -9.95 3.48 16.63
CA ASP A 44 -9.80 4.88 16.26
C ASP A 44 -8.50 5.51 16.78
N ARG A 45 -8.09 5.18 18.01
CA ARG A 45 -6.80 5.61 18.56
C ARG A 45 -5.61 5.03 17.81
N LEU A 46 -5.67 3.74 17.44
CA LEU A 46 -4.63 3.10 16.63
C LEU A 46 -4.56 3.73 15.24
N ILE A 47 -5.71 4.05 14.64
CA ILE A 47 -5.76 4.74 13.35
C ILE A 47 -5.15 6.14 13.46
N ALA A 48 -5.41 6.88 14.54
CA ALA A 48 -4.77 8.16 14.79
C ALA A 48 -3.23 8.03 14.85
N LEU A 49 -2.71 6.99 15.53
CA LEU A 49 -1.28 6.68 15.54
C LEU A 49 -0.76 6.33 14.14
N LEU A 50 -1.45 5.47 13.39
CA LEU A 50 -1.03 5.07 12.04
C LEU A 50 -1.03 6.24 11.05
N ASN A 51 -1.95 7.20 11.20
CA ASN A 51 -1.94 8.45 10.45
C ASN A 51 -0.65 9.25 10.69
N ALA A 52 -0.17 9.30 11.93
CA ALA A 52 1.08 9.98 12.27
C ALA A 52 2.33 9.32 11.67
N LEU A 53 2.24 8.08 11.16
CA LEU A 53 3.32 7.40 10.45
C LEU A 53 3.41 7.78 8.96
N THR A 54 2.58 8.71 8.49
CA THR A 54 2.62 9.22 7.10
C THR A 54 3.74 10.24 6.95
N GLY A 55 4.76 9.90 6.16
CA GLY A 55 5.84 10.81 5.82
C GLY A 55 5.51 11.75 4.67
N ARG A 56 6.32 12.78 4.49
CA ARG A 56 6.27 13.63 3.28
C ARG A 56 6.71 12.82 2.06
N VAL A 57 5.88 12.81 1.02
CA VAL A 57 6.23 12.23 -0.29
C VAL A 57 7.30 13.12 -0.93
N PRO A 58 8.41 12.55 -1.45
CA PRO A 58 9.42 13.35 -2.13
C PRO A 58 8.83 13.97 -3.40
N ASN A 59 9.31 15.17 -3.74
CA ASN A 59 9.01 15.75 -5.04
C ASN A 59 9.83 15.02 -6.10
N VAL A 60 9.15 14.43 -7.10
CA VAL A 60 9.77 13.74 -8.22
C VAL A 60 9.51 14.53 -9.48
N VAL A 61 10.57 15.14 -10.04
CA VAL A 61 10.50 15.81 -11.34
C VAL A 61 10.45 14.74 -12.43
N TYR A 62 9.49 14.87 -13.35
CA TYR A 62 9.33 13.91 -14.44
C TYR A 62 10.56 13.92 -15.35
N PRO A 63 11.24 12.79 -15.56
CA PRO A 63 12.45 12.75 -16.36
C PRO A 63 12.14 12.86 -17.85
N ILE A 64 12.97 13.59 -18.58
CA ILE A 64 12.97 13.56 -20.03
C ILE A 64 13.82 12.36 -20.46
N LEU A 65 13.15 11.29 -20.90
CA LEU A 65 13.83 10.11 -21.44
C LEU A 65 14.33 10.40 -22.87
N PRO A 66 15.48 9.84 -23.29
CA PRO A 66 15.99 10.02 -24.64
C PRO A 66 15.08 9.35 -25.68
N ALA A 67 15.10 9.88 -26.90
CA ALA A 67 14.41 9.27 -28.03
C ALA A 67 15.02 7.89 -28.38
N GLU A 68 14.18 6.98 -28.88
CA GLU A 68 14.64 5.71 -29.42
C GLU A 68 15.55 5.90 -30.65
N THR A 69 16.38 4.90 -30.91
CA THR A 69 17.28 4.87 -32.08
C THR A 69 16.96 3.65 -32.94
N ALA A 70 17.59 3.56 -34.12
CA ALA A 70 17.44 2.41 -35.00
C ALA A 70 17.84 1.07 -34.35
N THR A 71 18.68 1.09 -33.31
CA THR A 71 19.13 -0.10 -32.57
C THR A 71 18.33 -0.37 -31.31
N THR A 72 17.37 0.49 -30.94
CA THR A 72 16.48 0.26 -29.80
C THR A 72 15.58 -0.94 -30.08
N PRO A 73 15.57 -1.99 -29.22
CA PRO A 73 14.70 -3.16 -29.41
C PRO A 73 13.21 -2.77 -29.51
N ARG A 74 12.48 -3.41 -30.43
CA ARG A 74 11.05 -3.15 -30.60
C ARG A 74 10.25 -3.66 -29.39
N SER A 75 9.22 -2.92 -29.00
CA SER A 75 8.28 -3.34 -27.96
C SER A 75 7.57 -4.64 -28.36
N VAL A 76 7.51 -5.59 -27.43
CA VAL A 76 6.67 -6.79 -27.57
C VAL A 76 5.39 -6.62 -26.76
N SER A 77 4.24 -6.73 -27.43
CA SER A 77 2.95 -6.76 -26.75
C SER A 77 2.61 -8.19 -26.41
N ARG A 78 2.48 -8.50 -25.11
CA ARG A 78 1.86 -9.75 -24.68
C ARG A 78 0.35 -9.60 -24.83
N VAL A 79 -0.24 -10.30 -25.80
CA VAL A 79 -1.70 -10.40 -25.96
C VAL A 79 -2.16 -11.62 -25.16
N PRO A 80 -2.91 -11.48 -24.04
CA PRO A 80 -3.43 -12.64 -23.33
C PRO A 80 -4.46 -13.36 -24.20
N GLY A 81 -4.17 -14.60 -24.61
CA GLY A 81 -5.08 -15.43 -25.41
C GLY A 81 -4.56 -15.87 -26.79
N LYS A 82 -3.33 -15.49 -27.17
CA LYS A 82 -2.51 -16.17 -28.19
C LYS A 82 -1.10 -16.40 -27.66
#